data_AF-A0A521Y4M8-F1
#
_entry.id   AF-A0A521Y4M8-F1
#
_cell.length_a   1.000
_cell.length_b   1.000
_cell.length_c   1.000
_cell.angle_alpha   90.00
_cell.angle_beta   90.00
_cell.angle_gamma   90.00
#
_symmetry.space_group_name_H-M   'P 1'
#
loop_
_entity.id
_entity.type
_entity.pdbx_description
1 polymer ?
#
loop_
_entity_poly.entity_id
_entity_poly.type
_entity_poly.pdbx_seq_one_letter_code
_entity_poly.pdbx_strand_id
1 'polypeptide(L)'
;MPAEPPRSENTVAQIVARARAFERPEVLAIVSSDEVALKIAAAWATPGAVAVQTFEVNDAAESVDQLGVLWERTTIDIGMIARASGTSAAQVRRRLPLLRVNQIVYPDGSVHGLVRRLLQERVLRAFGPARSPRNPGRNEGA
;
A
#
# COMPACT_ATOMS: atom_id res chain seq x y z
N MET A 1 -10.79 40.23 -22.38
CA MET A 1 -10.95 39.28 -21.26
C MET A 1 -9.95 38.15 -21.47
N PRO A 2 -8.98 37.92 -20.58
CA PRO A 2 -8.09 36.77 -20.71
C PRO A 2 -8.91 35.49 -20.45
N ALA A 3 -8.72 34.49 -21.31
CA ALA A 3 -9.35 33.19 -21.17
C ALA A 3 -8.88 32.53 -19.87
N GLU A 4 -9.81 32.01 -19.07
CA GLU A 4 -9.49 31.13 -17.94
C GLU A 4 -8.65 29.95 -18.45
N PRO A 5 -7.56 29.58 -17.76
CA PRO A 5 -6.81 28.39 -18.12
C PRO A 5 -7.71 27.15 -18.02
N PRO A 6 -7.50 26.13 -18.88
CA PRO A 6 -8.31 24.91 -18.83
C PRO A 6 -8.19 24.26 -17.44
N ARG A 7 -9.33 23.94 -16.83
CA ARG A 7 -9.41 23.13 -15.61
C ARG A 7 -8.62 21.84 -15.83
N SER A 8 -7.66 21.57 -14.96
CA SER A 8 -6.77 20.45 -15.15
C SER A 8 -7.51 19.12 -14.92
N GLU A 9 -7.55 18.25 -15.93
CA GLU A 9 -7.98 16.86 -15.74
C GLU A 9 -6.96 16.16 -14.83
N ASN A 10 -7.23 16.16 -13.52
CA ASN A 10 -6.42 15.43 -12.55
C ASN A 10 -6.66 13.93 -12.71
N THR A 11 -5.75 13.24 -13.39
CA THR A 11 -5.81 11.79 -13.55
C THR A 11 -5.55 11.06 -12.23
N VAL A 12 -6.09 9.84 -12.08
CA VAL A 12 -5.83 8.97 -10.92
C VAL A 12 -4.33 8.84 -10.62
N ALA A 13 -3.52 8.71 -11.67
CA ALA A 13 -2.07 8.57 -11.56
C ALA A 13 -1.40 9.81 -10.94
N GLN A 14 -1.86 11.03 -11.26
CA GLN A 14 -1.29 12.27 -10.73
C GLN A 14 -1.61 12.46 -9.24
N ILE A 15 -2.85 12.16 -8.83
CA ILE A 15 -3.27 12.27 -7.43
C ILE A 15 -2.49 11.27 -6.57
N VAL A 16 -2.36 10.02 -7.03
CA VAL A 16 -1.55 9.00 -6.35
C VAL A 16 -0.08 9.41 -6.30
N ALA A 17 0.50 9.92 -7.39
CA ALA A 17 1.90 10.37 -7.42
C ALA A 17 2.17 11.50 -6.42
N ARG A 18 1.26 12.47 -6.30
CA ARG A 18 1.36 13.56 -5.33
C ARG A 18 1.28 13.05 -3.89
N ALA A 19 0.38 12.11 -3.61
CA ALA A 19 0.24 11.53 -2.28
C ALA A 19 1.51 10.79 -1.84
N ARG A 20 2.14 10.05 -2.76
CA ARG A 20 3.42 9.35 -2.49
C ARG A 20 4.54 10.29 -2.04
N ALA A 21 4.50 11.58 -2.41
CA ALA A 21 5.49 12.56 -1.94
C ALA A 21 5.38 12.90 -0.44
N PHE A 22 4.25 12.59 0.21
CA PHE A 22 4.00 12.85 1.63
C PHE A 22 4.16 11.60 2.52
N GLU A 23 4.65 10.50 1.96
CA GLU A 23 4.90 9.24 2.69
C GLU A 23 5.82 9.46 3.91
N ARG A 24 5.47 8.85 5.06
CA ARG A 24 6.22 8.95 6.32
C ARG A 24 6.72 7.59 6.81
N PRO A 25 7.94 7.50 7.40
CA PRO A 25 8.47 6.23 7.94
C PRO A 25 7.65 5.59 9.06
N GLU A 26 6.87 6.35 9.83
CA GLU A 26 6.06 5.85 10.95
C GLU A 26 5.05 4.78 10.52
N VAL A 27 4.45 4.99 9.35
CA VAL A 27 3.54 4.06 8.68
C VAL A 27 4.16 2.68 8.48
N LEU A 28 5.44 2.64 8.08
CA LEU A 28 6.18 1.40 7.86
C LEU A 28 6.36 0.63 9.16
N ALA A 29 6.60 1.32 10.28
CA ALA A 29 6.75 0.70 11.59
C ALA A 29 5.47 -0.02 12.02
N ILE A 30 4.30 0.62 11.81
CA ILE A 30 2.98 0.02 12.05
C ILE A 30 2.82 -1.27 11.25
N VAL A 31 3.13 -1.25 9.95
CA VAL A 31 3.03 -2.44 9.10
C VAL A 31 3.97 -3.54 9.58
N SER A 32 5.23 -3.22 9.87
CA SER A 32 6.22 -4.21 10.26
C SER A 32 5.87 -4.99 11.54
N SER A 33 5.09 -4.37 12.44
CA SER A 33 4.67 -4.93 13.72
C SER A 33 3.31 -5.64 13.67
N ASP A 34 2.48 -5.36 12.66
CA ASP A 34 1.17 -5.96 12.46
C ASP A 34 1.20 -6.97 11.30
N GLU A 35 1.32 -8.25 11.64
CA GLU A 35 1.37 -9.34 10.66
C GLU A 35 0.11 -9.40 9.76
N VAL A 36 -1.06 -9.06 10.30
CA VAL A 36 -2.31 -9.06 9.55
C VAL A 36 -2.32 -7.92 8.53
N ALA A 37 -1.83 -6.74 8.93
CA ALA A 37 -1.67 -5.60 8.02
C ALA A 37 -0.68 -5.91 6.88
N LEU A 38 0.43 -6.58 7.18
CA LEU A 38 1.39 -7.05 6.16
C LEU A 38 0.76 -8.01 5.15
N LYS A 39 -0.01 -9.00 5.62
CA LYS A 39 -0.69 -9.96 4.74
C LYS A 39 -1.71 -9.27 3.83
N ILE A 40 -2.48 -8.32 4.37
CA ILE A 40 -3.44 -7.55 3.59
C ILE A 40 -2.73 -6.65 2.57
N ALA A 41 -1.66 -5.95 2.97
CA ALA A 41 -0.87 -5.13 2.06
C ALA A 41 -0.23 -5.97 0.94
N ALA A 42 0.27 -7.17 1.25
CA ALA A 42 0.80 -8.08 0.23
C ALA A 42 -0.28 -8.54 -0.77
N ALA A 43 -1.46 -8.88 -0.26
CA ALA A 43 -2.60 -9.29 -1.08
C ALA A 43 -3.19 -8.16 -1.93
N TRP A 44 -2.98 -6.90 -1.55
CA TRP A 44 -3.55 -5.73 -2.21
C TRP A 44 -3.15 -5.61 -3.70
N ALA A 45 -1.94 -6.03 -4.05
CA ALA A 45 -1.42 -6.00 -5.42
C ALA A 45 -1.89 -7.18 -6.30
N THR A 46 -2.77 -8.04 -5.78
CA THR A 46 -3.27 -9.22 -6.50
C THR A 46 -4.35 -8.79 -7.52
N PRO A 47 -4.32 -9.29 -8.76
CA PRO A 47 -5.32 -8.94 -9.76
C PRO A 47 -6.74 -9.30 -9.30
N GLY A 48 -7.62 -8.30 -9.21
CA GLY A 48 -9.05 -8.47 -8.86
C GLY A 48 -9.68 -7.30 -8.09
N ALA A 49 -8.85 -6.40 -7.55
CA ALA A 49 -9.24 -5.06 -7.12
C ALA A 49 -8.54 -4.12 -8.11
N VAL A 50 -9.19 -3.38 -9.00
CA VAL A 50 -10.12 -2.29 -8.73
C VAL A 50 -10.68 -1.83 -10.09
N ALA A 51 -11.94 -1.44 -10.14
CA ALA A 51 -12.43 -0.51 -11.16
C ALA A 51 -12.35 0.91 -10.58
N VAL A 52 -11.45 1.75 -11.11
CA VAL A 52 -11.40 3.18 -10.77
C VAL A 52 -12.09 3.93 -11.90
N GLN A 53 -13.20 4.60 -11.61
CA GLN A 53 -13.78 5.53 -12.58
C GLN A 53 -12.95 6.81 -12.58
N THR A 54 -12.49 7.26 -13.76
CA THR A 54 -11.89 8.59 -13.94
C THR A 54 -12.93 9.68 -13.68
N PHE A 55 -12.52 10.79 -13.08
CA PHE A 55 -13.40 11.93 -12.82
C PHE A 55 -12.63 13.25 -12.81
N GLU A 56 -13.34 14.34 -13.11
CA GLU A 56 -12.83 15.70 -12.95
C GLU A 56 -12.81 16.07 -11.46
N VAL A 57 -11.63 16.42 -10.94
CA VAL A 57 -11.49 16.96 -9.60
C VAL A 57 -11.59 18.48 -9.66
N ASN A 58 -12.37 19.08 -8.77
CA ASN A 58 -12.40 20.52 -8.62
C ASN A 58 -11.15 21.01 -7.88
N ASP A 59 -10.32 21.82 -8.52
CA ASP A 59 -9.01 22.30 -8.04
C ASP A 59 -9.07 23.13 -6.74
N ALA A 60 -10.27 23.49 -6.26
CA ALA A 60 -10.47 24.28 -5.05
C ALA A 60 -10.21 23.51 -3.73
N ALA A 61 -10.13 22.18 -3.75
CA ALA A 61 -9.88 21.38 -2.54
C ALA A 61 -8.40 20.94 -2.47
N GLU A 62 -7.64 21.56 -1.57
CA GLU A 62 -6.23 21.24 -1.33
C GLU A 62 -6.03 19.80 -0.84
N SER A 63 -5.55 18.94 -1.74
CA SER A 63 -4.55 17.88 -1.53
C SER A 63 -4.82 16.63 -0.67
N VAL A 64 -5.82 16.57 0.22
CA VAL A 64 -6.11 15.34 1.02
C VAL A 64 -7.47 14.74 0.70
N ASP A 65 -8.46 15.58 0.42
CA ASP A 65 -9.84 15.14 0.18
C ASP A 65 -9.98 14.34 -1.13
N GLN A 66 -9.12 14.62 -2.11
CA GLN A 66 -9.11 13.96 -3.42
C GLN A 66 -8.86 12.45 -3.33
N LEU A 67 -7.99 12.02 -2.40
CA LEU A 67 -7.76 10.60 -2.12
C LEU A 67 -8.97 9.98 -1.43
N GLY A 68 -9.64 10.75 -0.57
CA GLY A 68 -10.91 10.38 0.04
C GLY A 68 -11.96 9.98 -1.00
N VAL A 69 -12.17 10.87 -1.98
CA VAL A 69 -13.09 10.67 -3.10
C VAL A 69 -12.68 9.49 -3.99
N LEU A 70 -11.39 9.30 -4.26
CA LEU A 70 -10.91 8.14 -5.03
C LEU A 70 -11.30 6.82 -4.35
N TRP A 71 -11.15 6.74 -3.03
CA TRP A 71 -11.52 5.55 -2.27
C TRP A 71 -13.02 5.28 -2.25
N GLU A 72 -13.87 6.32 -2.22
CA GLU A 72 -15.32 6.16 -2.33
C GLU A 72 -15.76 5.60 -3.69
N ARG A 73 -14.98 5.88 -4.73
CA ARG A 73 -15.21 5.38 -6.10
C ARG A 73 -14.47 4.07 -6.41
N THR A 74 -13.68 3.56 -5.47
CA THR A 74 -12.91 2.33 -5.63
C THR A 74 -13.76 1.15 -5.16
N THR A 75 -14.11 0.25 -6.08
CA THR A 75 -14.77 -1.01 -5.71
C THR A 75 -13.72 -2.04 -5.28
N ILE A 76 -13.93 -2.63 -4.10
CA ILE A 76 -12.97 -3.54 -3.45
C ILE A 76 -13.68 -4.84 -3.09
N ASP A 77 -13.23 -5.96 -3.68
CA ASP A 77 -13.67 -7.29 -3.24
C ASP A 77 -12.89 -7.70 -1.98
N ILE A 78 -13.49 -7.42 -0.82
CA ILE A 78 -12.97 -7.81 0.49
C ILE A 78 -12.79 -9.33 0.60
N GLY A 79 -13.66 -10.13 -0.02
CA GLY A 79 -13.59 -11.58 0.01
C GLY A 79 -12.39 -12.11 -0.78
N MET A 80 -12.09 -11.50 -1.93
CA MET A 80 -10.88 -11.79 -2.69
C MET A 80 -9.63 -11.47 -1.89
N ILE A 81 -9.56 -10.27 -1.28
CA ILE A 81 -8.41 -9.89 -0.46
C ILE A 81 -8.21 -10.85 0.69
N ALA A 82 -9.28 -11.20 1.42
CA ALA A 82 -9.26 -12.15 2.52
C ALA A 82 -8.70 -13.53 2.10
N ARG A 83 -9.15 -14.04 0.94
CA ARG A 83 -8.63 -15.30 0.37
C ARG A 83 -7.15 -15.19 0.02
N ALA A 84 -6.75 -14.11 -0.65
CA ALA A 84 -5.37 -13.91 -1.09
C ALA A 84 -4.41 -13.66 0.09
N SER A 85 -4.84 -12.98 1.15
CA SER A 85 -4.05 -12.73 2.35
C SER A 85 -4.05 -13.90 3.34
N GLY A 86 -4.95 -14.87 3.19
CA GLY A 86 -5.18 -15.91 4.18
C GLY A 86 -5.71 -15.36 5.51
N THR A 87 -6.45 -14.25 5.48
CA THR A 87 -7.05 -13.61 6.67
C THR A 87 -8.57 -13.59 6.58
N SER A 88 -9.26 -13.28 7.67
CA SER A 88 -10.73 -13.20 7.64
C SER A 88 -11.21 -11.88 7.03
N ALA A 89 -12.38 -11.89 6.37
CA ALA A 89 -13.00 -10.66 5.86
C ALA A 89 -13.22 -9.61 6.97
N ALA A 90 -13.48 -10.05 8.20
CA ALA A 90 -13.58 -9.16 9.37
C ALA A 90 -12.25 -8.47 9.69
N GLN A 91 -11.13 -9.20 9.62
CA GLN A 91 -9.79 -8.62 9.78
C GLN A 91 -9.46 -7.64 8.66
N VAL A 92 -9.81 -7.97 7.41
CA VAL A 92 -9.65 -7.05 6.27
C VAL A 92 -10.43 -5.77 6.49
N ARG A 93 -11.73 -5.85 6.81
CA ARG A 93 -12.57 -4.67 7.09
C ARG A 93 -12.05 -3.81 8.23
N ARG A 94 -11.48 -4.43 9.26
CA ARG A 94 -10.92 -3.71 10.42
C ARG A 94 -9.59 -3.01 10.10
N ARG A 95 -8.72 -3.64 9.30
CA ARG A 95 -7.36 -3.13 9.05
C ARG A 95 -7.27 -2.27 7.80
N LEU A 96 -8.12 -2.48 6.81
CA LEU A 96 -8.09 -1.72 5.56
C LEU A 96 -8.22 -0.19 5.76
N PRO A 97 -9.09 0.33 6.66
CA PRO A 97 -9.13 1.75 6.96
C PRO A 97 -7.80 2.29 7.48
N LEU A 98 -7.09 1.52 8.32
CA LEU A 98 -5.77 1.90 8.82
C LEU A 98 -4.74 1.93 7.69
N LEU A 99 -4.77 0.95 6.79
CA LEU A 99 -3.88 0.90 5.63
C LEU A 99 -4.12 2.09 4.68
N ARG A 100 -5.38 2.50 4.51
CA ARG A 100 -5.78 3.69 3.73
C ARG A 100 -5.32 4.98 4.39
N VAL A 101 -5.62 5.19 5.67
CA VAL A 101 -5.28 6.42 6.41
C VAL A 101 -3.77 6.63 6.45
N ASN A 102 -3.03 5.54 6.62
CA ASN A 102 -1.57 5.57 6.63
C ASN A 102 -0.96 5.58 5.21
N GLN A 103 -1.76 5.65 4.14
CA GLN A 103 -1.26 5.68 2.76
C GLN A 103 -0.35 4.48 2.42
N ILE A 104 -0.63 3.31 3.02
CA ILE A 104 0.11 2.07 2.77
C ILE A 104 -0.33 1.43 1.47
N VAL A 105 -1.65 1.43 1.26
CA VAL A 105 -2.30 0.93 0.05
C VAL A 105 -2.95 2.11 -0.64
N TYR A 106 -2.95 2.08 -1.97
CA TYR A 106 -3.51 3.12 -2.80
C TYR A 106 -4.72 2.59 -3.59
N PRO A 107 -5.65 3.47 -3.97
CA PRO A 107 -6.86 3.08 -4.71
C PRO A 107 -6.56 2.51 -6.10
N ASP A 108 -5.39 2.77 -6.68
CA ASP A 108 -4.93 2.17 -7.93
C ASP A 108 -4.43 0.72 -7.79
N GLY A 109 -4.61 0.10 -6.61
CA GLY A 109 -4.12 -1.24 -6.31
C GLY A 109 -2.62 -1.28 -5.95
N SER A 110 -1.92 -0.14 -6.01
CA SER A 110 -0.52 -0.09 -5.64
C SER A 110 -0.32 -0.06 -4.12
N VAL A 111 0.89 -0.40 -3.69
CA VAL A 111 1.33 -0.35 -2.31
C VAL A 111 2.53 0.56 -2.19
N HIS A 112 2.69 1.17 -1.02
CA HIS A 112 3.83 2.02 -0.69
C HIS A 112 5.15 1.30 -0.98
N GLY A 113 6.07 1.98 -1.69
CA GLY A 113 7.32 1.39 -2.17
C GLY A 113 8.20 0.78 -1.07
N LEU A 114 8.29 1.43 0.10
CA LEU A 114 9.06 0.88 1.23
C LEU A 114 8.39 -0.36 1.83
N VAL A 115 7.06 -0.36 1.95
CA VAL A 115 6.31 -1.54 2.42
C VAL A 115 6.48 -2.69 1.43
N ARG A 116 6.44 -2.42 0.12
CA ARG A 116 6.73 -3.41 -0.93
C ARG A 116 8.11 -4.01 -0.76
N ARG A 117 9.14 -3.19 -0.53
CA ARG A 117 10.51 -3.66 -0.29
C ARG A 117 10.59 -4.53 0.96
N LEU A 118 9.96 -4.13 2.07
CA LEU A 118 9.92 -4.92 3.30
C LEU A 118 9.25 -6.29 3.06
N LEU A 119 8.13 -6.31 2.35
CA LEU A 119 7.43 -7.53 1.99
C LEU A 119 8.30 -8.44 1.11
N GLN A 120 8.97 -7.87 0.10
CA GLN A 120 9.93 -8.60 -0.74
C GLN A 120 11.06 -9.19 0.10
N GLU A 121 11.66 -8.41 1.01
CA GLU A 121 12.71 -8.89 1.91
C GLU A 121 12.22 -10.01 2.82
N ARG A 122 10.98 -9.94 3.34
CA ARG A 122 10.39 -11.02 4.15
C ARG A 122 10.15 -12.29 3.36
N VAL A 123 9.62 -12.17 2.14
CA VAL A 123 9.46 -13.30 1.22
C VAL A 123 10.83 -13.90 0.90
N LEU A 124 11.82 -13.08 0.53
CA LEU A 124 13.18 -13.55 0.29
C LEU A 124 13.84 -14.19 1.52
N ARG A 125 13.51 -13.77 2.74
CA ARG A 125 13.97 -14.45 3.97
C ARG A 125 13.24 -15.76 4.23
N ALA A 126 11.95 -15.84 3.89
CA ALA A 126 11.15 -17.06 4.06
C ALA A 126 11.53 -18.15 3.03
N PHE A 127 11.95 -17.75 1.83
CA PHE A 127 12.31 -18.67 0.73
C PHE A 127 13.81 -18.72 0.40
N GLY A 128 14.61 -17.80 0.93
CA GLY A 128 16.06 -17.81 0.76
C GLY A 128 16.70 -18.93 1.58
N PRO A 129 17.91 -19.41 1.21
CA PRO A 129 18.60 -20.39 2.00
C PRO A 129 18.76 -19.84 3.41
N ALA A 130 18.30 -20.60 4.42
CA ALA A 130 18.55 -20.30 5.81
C ALA A 130 20.02 -19.91 5.91
N ARG A 131 20.31 -18.65 6.27
CA ARG A 131 21.69 -18.29 6.59
C ARG A 131 22.07 -19.18 7.75
N SER A 132 22.76 -20.29 7.44
CA SER A 132 23.41 -21.11 8.43
C SER A 132 24.18 -20.14 9.31
N PRO A 133 24.03 -20.19 10.65
CA PRO A 133 24.84 -19.34 11.50
C PRO A 133 26.29 -19.60 11.11
N ARG A 134 26.98 -18.56 10.60
CA ARG A 134 28.43 -18.61 10.48
C ARG A 134 28.91 -18.87 11.90
N ASN A 135 29.29 -20.10 12.17
CA ASN A 135 30.05 -20.46 13.35
C ASN A 135 31.36 -19.65 13.22
N PRO A 136 31.59 -18.61 14.04
CA PRO A 136 32.93 -18.05 14.10
C PRO A 136 33.77 -19.17 14.71
N GLY A 137 34.64 -19.74 13.88
CA GLY A 137 35.42 -20.90 14.22
C GLY A 137 35.98 -20.82 15.64
N ARG A 138 35.59 -21.81 16.44
CA ARG A 138 36.51 -22.66 17.19
C ARG A 138 37.96 -22.44 16.75
N ASN A 139 38.65 -21.51 17.40
CA ASN A 139 40.09 -21.53 17.53
C ASN A 139 40.38 -22.27 18.83
N GLU A 140 40.41 -23.59 18.75
CA GLU A 140 41.19 -24.42 19.66
C GLU A 140 42.54 -24.66 18.98
N GLY A 141 43.62 -24.26 19.64
CA GLY A 141 44.93 -24.92 19.52
C GLY A 141 46.03 -24.17 18.76
N ALA A 142 46.78 -23.36 19.49
CA ALA A 142 48.25 -23.45 19.57
C ALA A 142 48.72 -22.79 20.88
#